data_AF-A0A3D5DHT4-F1
#
_entry.id   AF-A0A3D5DHT4-F1
#
_cell.length_a   1.000
_cell.length_b   1.000
_cell.length_c   1.000
_cell.angle_alpha   90.00
_cell.angle_beta   90.00
_cell.angle_gamma   90.00
#
_symmetry.space_group_name_H-M   'P 1'
#
loop_
_entity.id
_entity.type
_entity.pdbx_description
1 polymer ?
#
loop_
_entity_poly.entity_id
_entity_poly.type
_entity_poly.pdbx_seq_one_letter_code
_entity_poly.pdbx_strand_id
1 'polypeptide(L)'
;MDPAAQQRSFQLPSAIEDVPGAENWRSMYPYFTRFQPGDDQRFWFYNSMHFPEPMPAFDAITAEIPYTAIGANTTRVFVLPTTLGIEHRIVNGRIYITAIPVTDPAEIGRRA
;
A
#
# COMPACT_ATOMS: atom_id res chain seq x y z
N MET A 1 13.28 10.63 -33.29
CA MET A 1 12.74 10.21 -31.98
C MET A 1 13.92 9.85 -31.12
N ASP A 2 14.08 10.50 -29.97
CA ASP A 2 15.26 10.33 -29.11
C ASP A 2 15.25 8.89 -28.52
N PRO A 3 16.27 8.06 -28.75
CA PRO A 3 16.30 6.68 -28.29
C PRO A 3 16.50 6.52 -26.76
N ALA A 4 16.56 7.62 -26.01
CA ALA A 4 16.92 7.65 -24.61
C ALA A 4 15.95 8.46 -23.73
N ALA A 5 14.68 8.63 -24.14
CA ALA A 5 13.65 9.05 -23.20
C ALA A 5 13.33 7.87 -22.27
N GLN A 6 14.25 7.56 -21.35
CA GLN A 6 14.01 6.61 -20.27
C GLN A 6 12.75 7.07 -19.55
N GLN A 7 11.74 6.21 -19.58
CA GLN A 7 10.40 6.53 -19.11
C GLN A 7 10.50 6.95 -17.63
N ARG A 8 10.37 8.27 -17.38
CA ARG A 8 10.43 8.84 -16.04
C ARG A 8 9.22 8.33 -15.27
N SER A 9 9.42 7.27 -14.52
CA SER A 9 8.43 6.64 -13.67
C SER A 9 8.98 6.55 -12.26
N PHE A 10 8.09 6.60 -11.27
CA PHE A 10 8.47 6.27 -9.91
C PHE A 10 8.87 4.80 -9.85
N GLN A 11 9.92 4.49 -9.10
CA GLN A 11 10.32 3.12 -8.84
C GLN A 11 9.17 2.38 -8.16
N LEU A 12 8.84 1.18 -8.65
CA LEU A 12 7.90 0.30 -7.97
C LEU A 12 8.46 -0.07 -6.60
N PRO A 13 7.68 -0.03 -5.51
CA PRO A 13 8.22 -0.38 -4.20
C PRO A 13 8.70 -1.83 -4.11
N SER A 14 8.09 -2.73 -4.88
CA SER A 14 8.53 -4.13 -5.03
C SER A 14 9.93 -4.29 -5.64
N ALA A 15 10.39 -3.29 -6.39
CA ALA A 15 11.72 -3.24 -7.01
C ALA A 15 12.76 -2.53 -6.12
N ILE A 16 12.41 -2.13 -4.89
CA ILE A 16 13.38 -1.58 -3.94
C ILE A 16 14.19 -2.74 -3.37
N GLU A 17 15.51 -2.63 -3.52
CA GLU A 17 16.44 -3.63 -3.00
C GLU A 17 16.45 -3.66 -1.48
N ASP A 18 16.81 -4.82 -0.93
CA ASP A 18 16.98 -4.96 0.50
C ASP A 18 18.15 -4.12 1.00
N VAL A 19 18.03 -3.57 2.21
CA VAL A 19 19.14 -2.84 2.85
C VAL A 19 20.22 -3.85 3.28
N PRO A 20 21.51 -3.62 2.94
CA PRO A 20 22.60 -4.51 3.34
C PRO A 20 22.61 -4.79 4.85
N GLY A 21 22.62 -6.07 5.23
CA GLY A 21 22.56 -6.53 6.61
C GLY A 21 21.14 -6.64 7.19
N ALA A 22 20.10 -6.31 6.43
CA ALA A 22 18.69 -6.40 6.82
C ALA A 22 17.84 -7.23 5.84
N GLU A 23 18.45 -8.08 5.01
CA GLU A 23 17.79 -8.85 3.95
C GLU A 23 16.63 -9.73 4.47
N ASN A 24 16.70 -10.15 5.74
CA ASN A 24 15.68 -10.95 6.40
C ASN A 24 14.52 -10.12 7.02
N TRP A 25 14.41 -8.81 6.73
CA TRP A 25 13.38 -7.94 7.32
C TRP A 25 11.95 -8.47 7.17
N ARG A 26 11.66 -9.19 6.07
CA ARG A 26 10.34 -9.78 5.78
C ARG A 26 9.85 -10.73 6.87
N SER A 27 10.77 -11.41 7.56
CA SER A 27 10.46 -12.32 8.67
C SER A 27 9.87 -11.62 9.89
N MET A 28 10.09 -10.31 10.02
CA MET A 28 9.62 -9.52 11.16
C MET A 28 8.14 -9.15 11.04
N TYR A 29 7.58 -9.17 9.83
CA TYR A 29 6.22 -8.71 9.55
C TYR A 29 5.30 -9.86 9.07
N PRO A 30 3.98 -9.75 9.30
CA PRO A 30 3.02 -10.73 8.80
C PRO A 30 3.10 -10.93 7.28
N TYR A 31 2.75 -12.11 6.79
CA TYR A 31 2.89 -12.44 5.36
C TYR A 31 2.06 -11.54 4.44
N PHE A 32 0.91 -11.05 4.90
CA PHE A 32 -0.01 -10.22 4.13
C PHE A 32 0.47 -8.78 3.93
N THR A 33 1.50 -8.35 4.65
CA THR A 33 2.10 -7.00 4.47
C THR A 33 3.17 -6.98 3.39
N ARG A 34 3.41 -8.11 2.70
CA ARG A 34 4.39 -8.26 1.62
C ARG A 34 3.74 -8.12 0.26
N PHE A 35 4.47 -7.59 -0.72
CA PHE A 35 3.98 -7.49 -2.10
C PHE A 35 3.55 -8.86 -2.62
N GLN A 36 2.35 -8.91 -3.19
CA GLN A 36 1.67 -10.07 -3.74
C GLN A 36 1.62 -9.99 -5.27
N PRO A 37 1.40 -11.12 -5.98
CA PRO A 37 1.12 -11.09 -7.40
C PRO A 37 -0.02 -10.12 -7.75
N GLY A 38 0.23 -9.20 -8.68
CA GLY A 38 -0.74 -8.18 -9.10
C GLY A 38 -0.63 -6.84 -8.35
N ASP A 39 0.14 -6.75 -7.26
CA ASP A 39 0.32 -5.47 -6.55
C ASP A 39 0.96 -4.40 -7.45
N ASP A 40 1.88 -4.79 -8.33
CA ASP A 40 2.56 -3.87 -9.25
C ASP A 40 1.65 -3.26 -10.32
N GLN A 41 0.41 -3.75 -10.45
CA GLN A 41 -0.61 -3.14 -11.31
C GLN A 41 -1.30 -1.95 -10.64
N ARG A 42 -1.02 -1.71 -9.36
CA ARG A 42 -1.59 -0.62 -8.56
C ARG A 42 -0.57 0.47 -8.31
N PHE A 43 -1.07 1.70 -8.15
CA PHE A 43 -0.22 2.79 -7.73
C PHE A 43 0.02 2.71 -6.22
N TRP A 44 1.29 2.63 -5.84
CA TRP A 44 1.75 2.63 -4.45
C TRP A 44 2.58 3.86 -4.18
N PHE A 45 2.43 4.44 -2.99
CA PHE A 45 3.27 5.54 -2.55
C PHE A 45 3.71 5.35 -1.11
N TYR A 46 4.90 5.88 -0.80
CA TYR A 46 5.47 5.85 0.53
C TYR A 46 4.65 6.75 1.46
N ASN A 47 4.13 6.19 2.56
CA ASN A 47 3.31 6.92 3.52
C ASN A 47 4.16 7.72 4.53
N SER A 48 5.13 8.49 4.04
CA SER A 48 6.05 9.26 4.88
C SER A 48 5.36 10.32 5.74
N MET A 49 4.18 10.78 5.33
CA MET A 49 3.38 11.74 6.10
C MET A 49 3.01 11.20 7.49
N HIS A 50 2.74 9.90 7.60
CA HIS A 50 2.35 9.26 8.86
C HIS A 50 3.49 8.44 9.45
N PHE A 51 4.30 7.80 8.61
CA PHE A 51 5.38 6.88 9.00
C PHE A 51 6.65 7.24 8.24
N PRO A 52 7.37 8.30 8.64
CA PRO A 52 8.54 8.81 7.93
C PRO A 52 9.78 7.93 8.08
N GLU A 53 9.81 7.07 9.10
CA GLU A 53 10.95 6.21 9.45
C GLU A 53 10.58 4.73 9.34
N PRO A 54 11.57 3.82 9.21
CA PRO A 54 11.32 2.37 9.27
C PRO A 54 10.62 1.99 10.57
N MET A 55 9.45 1.36 10.44
CA MET A 55 8.61 0.95 11.56
C MET A 55 9.17 -0.31 12.24
N PRO A 56 9.44 -0.27 13.55
CA PRO A 56 9.69 -1.48 14.32
C PRO A 56 8.55 -2.49 14.17
N ALA A 57 8.88 -3.78 14.17
CA ALA A 57 7.92 -4.85 13.94
C ALA A 57 6.74 -4.84 14.92
N PHE A 58 7.03 -4.61 16.21
CA PHE A 58 6.01 -4.51 17.24
C PHE A 58 5.10 -3.30 17.03
N ASP A 59 5.67 -2.15 16.64
CA ASP A 59 4.91 -0.92 16.44
C ASP A 59 4.09 -0.94 15.15
N ALA A 60 4.47 -1.75 14.16
CA ALA A 60 3.75 -1.90 12.89
C ALA A 60 2.28 -2.33 13.11
N ILE A 61 1.98 -3.05 14.20
CA ILE A 61 0.59 -3.40 14.54
C ILE A 61 -0.30 -2.16 14.72
N THR A 62 0.26 -1.07 15.23
CA THR A 62 -0.47 0.20 15.40
C THR A 62 -0.77 0.85 14.06
N ALA A 63 0.13 0.68 13.08
CA ALA A 63 -0.07 1.18 11.72
C ALA A 63 -1.12 0.35 10.96
N GLU A 64 -1.34 -0.92 11.29
CA GLU A 64 -2.38 -1.76 10.67
C GLU A 64 -3.81 -1.35 11.08
N ILE A 65 -3.98 -0.80 12.28
CA ILE A 65 -5.27 -0.39 12.84
C ILE A 65 -6.04 0.58 11.91
N PRO A 66 -5.47 1.73 11.47
CA PRO A 66 -6.18 2.66 10.61
C PRO A 66 -6.61 2.02 9.28
N TYR A 67 -5.81 1.11 8.71
CA TYR A 67 -6.13 0.47 7.44
C TYR A 67 -7.33 -0.47 7.55
N THR A 68 -7.37 -1.25 8.63
CA THR A 68 -8.53 -2.09 8.96
C THR A 68 -9.76 -1.23 9.25
N ALA A 69 -9.61 -0.18 10.05
CA ALA A 69 -10.70 0.70 10.44
C ALA A 69 -11.28 1.47 9.24
N ILE A 70 -10.44 1.99 8.34
CA ILE A 70 -10.87 2.68 7.13
C ILE A 70 -11.64 1.73 6.20
N GLY A 71 -11.14 0.51 6.00
CA GLY A 71 -11.86 -0.49 5.21
C GLY A 71 -13.24 -0.79 5.80
N ALA A 72 -13.34 -1.01 7.12
CA ALA A 72 -14.61 -1.25 7.79
C ALA A 72 -15.56 -0.03 7.70
N ASN A 73 -15.06 1.18 7.91
CA ASN A 73 -15.88 2.39 7.86
C ASN A 73 -16.41 2.67 6.46
N THR A 74 -15.56 2.62 5.43
CA THR A 74 -15.91 2.94 4.04
C THR A 74 -16.81 1.90 3.37
N THR A 75 -16.94 0.71 3.96
CA THR A 75 -17.77 -0.38 3.43
C THR A 75 -19.00 -0.71 4.28
N ARG A 76 -19.03 -0.37 5.57
CA ARG A 76 -20.10 -0.81 6.50
C ARG A 76 -20.71 0.28 7.37
N VAL A 77 -20.05 1.43 7.54
CA VAL A 77 -20.54 2.51 8.43
C VAL A 77 -20.94 3.74 7.62
N PHE A 78 -19.97 4.32 6.90
CA PHE A 78 -20.16 5.45 6.01
C PHE A 78 -19.73 5.00 4.61
N VAL A 79 -20.67 4.42 3.86
CA VAL A 79 -20.37 3.86 2.53
C VAL A 79 -19.88 4.99 1.61
N LEU A 80 -18.61 4.91 1.20
CA LEU A 80 -18.05 5.81 0.20
C LEU A 80 -18.15 5.13 -1.18
N PRO A 81 -18.93 5.66 -2.13
CA PRO A 81 -19.26 4.93 -3.37
C PRO A 81 -18.05 4.49 -4.19
N THR A 82 -16.97 5.27 -4.15
CA THR A 82 -15.80 5.12 -5.03
C THR A 82 -14.63 4.35 -4.41
N THR A 83 -14.71 3.95 -3.13
CA THR A 83 -13.59 3.26 -2.46
C THR A 83 -14.06 2.19 -1.48
N LEU A 84 -13.28 1.13 -1.34
CA LEU A 84 -13.44 0.08 -0.32
C LEU A 84 -12.41 0.21 0.82
N GLY A 85 -11.58 1.24 0.78
CA GLY A 85 -10.58 1.54 1.80
C GLY A 85 -9.18 1.66 1.20
N ILE A 86 -8.18 1.33 2.02
CA ILE A 86 -6.77 1.38 1.66
C ILE A 86 -6.07 0.11 2.11
N GLU A 87 -5.04 -0.28 1.37
CA GLU A 87 -4.19 -1.42 1.68
C GLU A 87 -2.76 -0.95 1.88
N HIS A 88 -1.96 -1.73 2.61
CA HIS A 88 -0.58 -1.40 2.91
C HIS A 88 0.37 -2.57 2.61
N ARG A 89 1.62 -2.20 2.32
CA ARG A 89 2.77 -3.09 2.20
C ARG A 89 3.95 -2.50 2.94
N ILE A 90 4.82 -3.36 3.45
CA ILE A 90 6.05 -2.96 4.13
C ILE A 90 7.22 -3.35 3.24
N VAL A 91 8.18 -2.45 3.05
CA VAL A 91 9.45 -2.71 2.36
C VAL A 91 10.58 -2.07 3.16
N ASN A 92 11.56 -2.86 3.61
CA ASN A 92 12.65 -2.38 4.48
C ASN A 92 12.15 -1.55 5.68
N GLY A 93 11.05 -2.01 6.29
CA GLY A 93 10.36 -1.33 7.40
C GLY A 93 9.53 -0.10 7.03
N ARG A 94 9.54 0.35 5.77
CA ARG A 94 8.77 1.51 5.31
C ARG A 94 7.39 1.10 4.84
N ILE A 95 6.38 1.87 5.20
CA ILE A 95 4.97 1.59 4.87
C ILE A 95 4.58 2.27 3.56
N TYR A 96 4.18 1.46 2.59
CA TYR A 96 3.58 1.88 1.33
C TYR A 96 2.09 1.64 1.38
N ILE A 97 1.30 2.57 0.85
CA ILE A 97 -0.15 2.43 0.80
C ILE A 97 -0.68 2.55 -0.63
N THR A 98 -1.82 1.92 -0.86
CA THR A 98 -2.60 2.04 -2.09
C THR A 98 -4.08 2.14 -1.74
N ALA A 99 -4.87 2.74 -2.64
CA ALA A 99 -6.32 2.75 -2.52
C ALA A 99 -6.91 1.42 -3.02
N ILE A 100 -8.07 1.04 -2.50
CA ILE A 100 -8.90 -0.02 -3.08
C ILE A 100 -10.09 0.65 -3.79
N PRO A 101 -9.93 1.12 -5.04
CA PRO A 101 -10.98 1.85 -5.73
C PRO A 101 -12.11 0.92 -6.18
N VAL A 102 -13.31 1.47 -6.26
CA VAL A 102 -14.40 0.90 -7.08
C VAL A 102 -14.42 1.65 -8.39
N THR A 103 -14.20 0.94 -9.49
CA THR A 103 -14.08 1.52 -10.83
C THR A 103 -15.28 1.27 -11.73
N ASP A 104 -16.16 0.32 -11.37
CA ASP A 104 -17.39 0.04 -12.11
C ASP A 104 -18.46 1.11 -11.80
N PRO A 105 -18.92 1.89 -12.80
CA PRO A 105 -19.94 2.91 -12.60
C PRO A 105 -21.26 2.36 -12.05
N ALA A 106 -21.65 1.13 -12.40
CA ALA A 106 -22.88 0.52 -11.90
C ALA A 106 -22.79 0.23 -10.41
N GLU A 107 -21.64 -0.29 -9.96
CA GLU A 107 -21.38 -0.55 -8.55
C GLU A 107 -21.25 0.76 -7.75
N ILE A 108 -20.60 1.79 -8.30
CA ILE A 108 -20.58 3.13 -7.69
C ILE A 108 -22.02 3.62 -7.50
N GLY A 109 -22.89 3.50 -8.52
CA GLY A 109 -24.29 3.91 -8.45
C GLY A 109 -25.10 3.14 -7.41
N ARG A 110 -24.85 1.83 -7.25
CA ARG A 110 -25.49 1.00 -6.22
C ARG A 110 -25.10 1.40 -4.79
N ARG A 111 -23.90 1.97 -4.62
CA ARG A 111 -23.33 2.36 -3.32
C ARG A 111 -23.61 3.82 -2.93
N ALA A 112 -24.19 4.61 -3.83
CA ALA A 112 -24.47 6.04 -3.67
C ALA A 112 -25.76 6.34 -2.89
#